data_AF-A0A1M6UAP9-F1
#
_entry.id   AF-A0A1M6UAP9-F1
#
_cell.length_a   1.000
_cell.length_b   1.000
_cell.length_c   1.000
_cell.angle_alpha   90.00
_cell.angle_beta   90.00
_cell.angle_gamma   90.00
#
_symmetry.space_group_name_H-M   'P 1'
#
loop_
_entity.id
_entity.type
_entity.pdbx_description
1 polymer ?
#
loop_
_entity_poly.entity_id
_entity_poly.type
_entity_poly.pdbx_seq_one_letter_code
_entity_poly.pdbx_strand_id
1 'polypeptide(L)'
;MKKIFDNLGIIFVIIFILTSVFCNGCNNSENKNTNSIKNKESSISRNKKIRSNKIVILNNYEFNLEKLFDISTLENLNKNELSILRNSVYAKYNYIFSNKKYRDYFLQLDWYQPINNNVSSMLTNIDKENIKKIVQLEKIYKQLEFKSHKLGFSITFPMNWKDRYEIVEYDTYMIVYFKPSKSFESEYGDGEFFTIIDTATSFFDSNMFDTVGDINLFQVDKHKYYIGGPKDLSLSENHPEFKLFLNMSLDIPNIIKTIKPLK
;
A
#
# COMPACT_ATOMS: atom_id res chain seq x y z
N MET A 1 4.36 44.25 24.22
CA MET A 1 5.55 43.81 24.99
C MET A 1 5.83 42.37 24.60
N LYS A 2 6.77 42.06 23.72
CA LYS A 2 8.25 42.06 23.86
C LYS A 2 8.73 41.00 24.89
N LYS A 3 9.09 39.83 24.33
CA LYS A 3 10.16 38.84 24.64
C LYS A 3 10.40 38.35 26.09
N ILE A 4 10.75 37.06 26.19
CA ILE A 4 12.01 36.43 26.74
C ILE A 4 11.67 34.97 27.15
N PHE A 5 12.11 33.93 26.41
CA PHE A 5 13.29 33.03 26.61
C PHE A 5 13.31 32.34 27.99
N ASP A 6 13.34 31.00 28.12
CA ASP A 6 14.44 30.02 27.89
C ASP A 6 13.86 28.61 27.57
N ASN A 7 14.35 27.69 26.73
CA ASN A 7 15.65 27.16 26.26
C ASN A 7 16.24 25.98 27.09
N LEU A 8 16.13 24.75 26.55
CA LEU A 8 16.96 23.53 26.77
C LEU A 8 16.31 22.37 25.96
N GLY A 9 16.92 21.61 25.05
CA GLY A 9 18.27 21.51 24.47
C GLY A 9 18.35 20.24 23.60
N ILE A 10 19.47 20.06 22.88
CA ILE A 10 19.97 18.86 22.14
C ILE A 10 19.56 18.80 20.65
N ILE A 11 20.34 19.38 19.72
CA ILE A 11 21.57 18.88 19.04
C ILE A 11 21.30 17.73 18.07
N PHE A 12 21.41 17.99 16.75
CA PHE A 12 22.33 17.29 15.84
C PHE A 12 22.50 18.11 14.55
N VAL A 13 23.71 18.62 14.36
CA VAL A 13 24.21 19.33 13.17
C VAL A 13 24.95 18.33 12.31
N ILE A 14 24.63 18.21 11.01
CA ILE A 14 25.61 17.84 9.99
C ILE A 14 25.38 18.72 8.76
N ILE A 15 26.36 19.59 8.53
CA ILE A 15 26.53 20.48 7.38
C ILE A 15 27.41 19.74 6.36
N PHE A 16 27.00 19.72 5.09
CA PHE A 16 27.90 19.44 3.96
C PHE A 16 27.75 20.57 2.93
N ILE A 17 28.66 21.54 2.98
CA ILE A 17 28.95 22.43 1.84
C ILE A 17 30.47 22.39 1.67
N LEU A 18 30.93 21.69 0.63
CA LEU A 18 32.30 21.81 0.13
C LEU A 18 32.38 23.08 -0.71
N THR A 19 33.19 24.03 -0.27
CA THR A 19 33.66 25.17 -1.07
C THR A 19 34.91 24.77 -1.84
N SER A 20 34.88 24.92 -3.17
CA SER A 20 36.06 24.87 -4.01
C SER A 20 36.86 26.16 -3.84
N VAL A 21 38.01 26.08 -3.18
CA VAL A 21 39.01 27.16 -3.16
C VAL A 21 39.81 27.09 -4.45
N PHE A 22 39.69 28.15 -5.25
CA PHE A 22 40.54 28.46 -6.38
C PHE A 22 41.98 28.69 -5.92
N CYS A 23 42.92 28.02 -6.58
CA CYS A 23 44.35 28.36 -6.53
C CYS A 23 44.62 29.73 -7.18
N ASN A 24 45.48 30.52 -6.55
CA ASN A 24 46.34 31.51 -7.20
C ASN A 24 47.78 31.30 -6.69
N GLY A 25 48.74 31.36 -7.62
CA GLY A 25 50.02 30.67 -7.52
C GLY A 25 51.21 31.47 -7.01
N CYS A 26 52.39 30.84 -7.12
CA CYS A 26 53.68 31.48 -7.44
C CYS A 26 54.78 30.42 -7.66
N ASN A 27 55.81 30.82 -8.41
CA ASN A 27 56.81 30.01 -9.11
C ASN A 27 58.05 29.58 -8.30
N ASN A 28 58.78 28.64 -8.92
CA ASN A 28 60.24 28.47 -9.02
C ASN A 28 61.02 27.50 -8.09
N SER A 29 61.56 26.49 -8.80
CA SER A 29 62.95 25.98 -8.83
C SER A 29 63.53 25.10 -7.71
N GLU A 30 64.11 24.00 -8.19
CA GLU A 30 65.30 23.25 -7.73
C GLU A 30 65.16 21.99 -6.83
N ASN A 31 65.38 20.86 -7.52
CA ASN A 31 66.02 19.60 -7.13
C ASN A 31 66.58 19.45 -5.70
N LYS A 32 66.23 18.33 -5.04
CA LYS A 32 67.16 17.22 -4.72
C LYS A 32 66.43 16.01 -4.14
N ASN A 33 66.87 14.84 -4.59
CA ASN A 33 66.52 13.48 -4.17
C ASN A 33 66.50 13.28 -2.64
N THR A 34 65.57 12.45 -2.15
CA THR A 34 65.87 11.23 -1.36
C THR A 34 64.63 10.32 -1.18
N ASN A 35 64.75 9.09 -1.70
CA ASN A 35 64.22 7.79 -1.23
C ASN A 35 63.15 7.81 -0.12
N SER A 36 61.96 7.21 -0.27
CA SER A 36 61.68 5.78 -0.32
C SER A 36 60.15 5.66 -0.12
N ILE A 37 59.37 4.85 -0.84
CA ILE A 37 59.16 3.40 -0.66
C ILE A 37 58.31 2.94 -1.87
N LYS A 38 58.68 1.77 -2.39
CA LYS A 38 58.05 1.02 -3.48
C LYS A 38 56.52 0.95 -3.36
N ASN A 39 55.82 1.11 -4.49
CA ASN A 39 54.60 0.36 -4.78
C ASN A 39 54.43 0.25 -6.31
N LYS A 40 54.88 -0.89 -6.84
CA LYS A 40 54.48 -1.39 -8.15
C LYS A 40 53.82 -2.73 -7.89
N GLU A 41 52.50 -2.75 -7.92
CA GLU A 41 51.74 -3.93 -8.33
C GLU A 41 50.36 -3.49 -8.83
N SER A 42 50.32 -3.32 -10.14
CA SER A 42 49.12 -3.42 -10.96
C SER A 42 48.56 -4.85 -10.90
N SER A 43 47.23 -4.92 -11.03
CA SER A 43 46.41 -6.05 -11.50
C SER A 43 46.22 -7.30 -10.61
N ILE A 44 45.19 -7.27 -9.76
CA ILE A 44 44.32 -8.43 -9.46
C ILE A 44 42.87 -7.90 -9.34
N SER A 45 42.12 -7.82 -10.44
CA SER A 45 41.19 -8.85 -10.97
C SER A 45 39.76 -8.80 -10.39
N ARG A 46 38.83 -8.55 -11.33
CA ARG A 46 37.47 -9.10 -11.45
C ARG A 46 36.37 -8.55 -10.53
N ASN A 47 35.61 -7.61 -11.11
CA ASN A 47 34.14 -7.67 -11.22
C ASN A 47 33.44 -8.58 -10.20
N LYS A 48 33.34 -8.11 -8.95
CA LYS A 48 32.25 -8.55 -8.09
C LYS A 48 31.02 -7.80 -8.58
N LYS A 49 30.32 -8.39 -9.57
CA LYS A 49 28.98 -7.95 -10.00
C LYS A 49 28.14 -7.91 -8.73
N ILE A 50 27.99 -6.71 -8.16
CA ILE A 50 27.11 -6.48 -7.02
C ILE A 50 25.74 -6.85 -7.56
N ARG A 51 25.24 -8.04 -7.21
CA ARG A 51 23.85 -8.40 -7.42
C ARG A 51 23.10 -7.36 -6.59
N SER A 52 22.60 -6.31 -7.23
CA SER A 52 21.56 -5.49 -6.65
C SER A 52 20.46 -6.47 -6.27
N ASN A 53 20.20 -6.64 -4.98
CA ASN A 53 19.10 -7.48 -4.54
C ASN A 53 17.85 -6.86 -5.16
N LYS A 54 17.22 -7.59 -6.08
CA LYS A 54 16.00 -7.13 -6.75
C LYS A 54 14.89 -7.23 -5.73
N ILE A 55 14.73 -6.13 -5.00
CA ILE A 55 13.81 -5.96 -3.90
C ILE A 55 12.72 -5.00 -4.35
N VAL A 56 11.49 -5.29 -3.96
CA VAL A 56 10.33 -4.41 -4.10
C VAL A 56 9.69 -4.23 -2.74
N ILE A 57 9.32 -3.00 -2.38
CA ILE A 57 8.62 -2.69 -1.14
C ILE A 57 7.16 -2.38 -1.46
N LEU A 58 6.23 -3.13 -0.86
CA LEU A 58 4.77 -2.96 -1.03
C LEU A 58 4.07 -3.14 0.30
N ASN A 59 3.11 -2.28 0.62
CA ASN A 59 2.47 -2.23 1.94
C ASN A 59 3.46 -2.34 3.12
N ASN A 60 4.61 -1.67 3.05
CA ASN A 60 5.72 -1.72 4.01
C ASN A 60 6.39 -3.11 4.20
N TYR A 61 6.12 -4.09 3.33
CA TYR A 61 6.81 -5.38 3.29
C TYR A 61 7.89 -5.39 2.21
N GLU A 62 9.04 -5.99 2.54
CA GLU A 62 10.14 -6.21 1.60
C GLU A 62 10.00 -7.56 0.86
N PHE A 63 9.95 -7.52 -0.47
CA PHE A 63 9.90 -8.70 -1.31
C PHE A 63 11.20 -8.90 -2.07
N ASN A 64 11.99 -9.89 -1.66
CA ASN A 64 13.17 -10.33 -2.40
C ASN A 64 12.76 -11.26 -3.54
N LEU A 65 12.92 -10.80 -4.78
CA LEU A 65 12.46 -11.52 -5.98
C LEU A 65 13.25 -12.80 -6.28
N GLU A 66 14.31 -13.11 -5.54
CA GLU A 66 15.08 -14.36 -5.66
C GLU A 66 14.66 -15.43 -4.64
N LYS A 67 13.67 -15.14 -3.79
CA LYS A 67 13.15 -16.05 -2.76
C LYS A 67 11.68 -16.38 -2.98
N LEU A 68 11.23 -17.48 -2.40
CA LEU A 68 9.80 -17.77 -2.31
C LEU A 68 9.11 -16.74 -1.42
N PHE A 69 7.96 -16.24 -1.87
CA PHE A 69 7.12 -15.34 -1.08
C PHE A 69 6.32 -16.14 -0.06
N ASP A 70 6.24 -15.58 1.14
CA ASP A 70 5.39 -16.11 2.19
C ASP A 70 3.93 -15.76 1.91
N ILE A 71 3.01 -16.68 2.17
CA ILE A 71 1.59 -16.47 1.85
C ILE A 71 0.98 -15.39 2.73
N SER A 72 1.36 -15.34 4.01
CA SER A 72 0.78 -14.38 4.96
C SER A 72 1.13 -12.94 4.58
N THR A 73 2.34 -12.68 4.07
CA THR A 73 2.73 -11.35 3.60
C THR A 73 2.04 -10.98 2.29
N LEU A 74 1.81 -11.94 1.39
CA LEU A 74 1.05 -11.70 0.17
C LEU A 74 -0.42 -11.37 0.45
N GLU A 75 -1.04 -11.99 1.46
CA GLU A 75 -2.42 -11.73 1.89
C GLU A 75 -2.63 -10.31 2.46
N ASN A 76 -1.54 -9.63 2.83
CA ASN A 76 -1.59 -8.22 3.25
C ASN A 76 -1.54 -7.23 2.08
N LEU A 77 -1.26 -7.68 0.85
CA LEU A 77 -1.20 -6.80 -0.32
C LEU A 77 -2.57 -6.62 -0.93
N ASN A 78 -2.90 -5.44 -1.42
CA ASN A 78 -4.11 -5.24 -2.23
C ASN A 78 -3.92 -5.77 -3.67
N LYS A 79 -5.00 -5.83 -4.46
CA LYS A 79 -4.94 -6.34 -5.84
C LYS A 79 -3.95 -5.60 -6.74
N ASN A 80 -3.82 -4.28 -6.55
CA ASN A 80 -2.89 -3.48 -7.32
C ASN A 80 -1.43 -3.85 -6.97
N GLU A 81 -1.14 -3.96 -5.68
CA GLU A 81 0.17 -4.35 -5.16
C GLU A 81 0.54 -5.78 -5.57
N LEU A 82 -0.39 -6.73 -5.49
CA LEU A 82 -0.20 -8.09 -6.02
C LEU A 82 0.13 -8.06 -7.52
N SER A 83 -0.58 -7.25 -8.30
CA SER A 83 -0.26 -7.07 -9.72
C SER A 83 1.11 -6.45 -9.94
N ILE A 84 1.52 -5.47 -9.14
CA ILE A 84 2.88 -4.89 -9.20
C ILE A 84 3.91 -5.97 -8.86
N LEU A 85 3.72 -6.73 -7.77
CA LEU A 85 4.63 -7.79 -7.35
C LEU A 85 4.73 -8.93 -8.38
N ARG A 86 3.61 -9.32 -9.00
CA ARG A 86 3.63 -10.29 -10.09
C ARG A 86 4.45 -9.76 -11.26
N ASN A 87 4.22 -8.50 -11.66
CA ASN A 87 4.94 -7.89 -12.77
C ASN A 87 6.42 -7.65 -12.45
N SER A 88 6.79 -7.45 -11.18
CA SER A 88 8.19 -7.27 -10.80
C SER A 88 9.03 -8.53 -11.04
N VAL A 89 8.42 -9.71 -10.96
CA VAL A 89 9.06 -10.98 -11.36
C VAL A 89 9.46 -10.98 -12.83
N TYR A 90 8.65 -10.40 -13.72
CA TYR A 90 9.01 -10.23 -15.14
C TYR A 90 10.00 -9.07 -15.33
N ALA A 91 9.83 -7.98 -14.59
CA ALA A 91 10.73 -6.83 -14.61
C ALA A 91 12.15 -7.22 -14.17
N LYS A 92 12.30 -8.17 -13.24
CA LYS A 92 13.58 -8.78 -12.87
C LYS A 92 14.33 -9.32 -14.09
N TYR A 93 13.63 -9.73 -15.14
CA TYR A 93 14.22 -10.18 -16.41
C TYR A 93 14.18 -9.11 -17.50
N ASN A 94 14.08 -7.82 -17.13
CA ASN A 94 14.13 -6.70 -18.05
C ASN A 94 12.99 -6.73 -19.10
N TYR A 95 11.82 -7.28 -18.74
CA TYR A 95 10.67 -7.35 -19.62
C TYR A 95 10.14 -5.96 -20.01
N ILE A 96 9.82 -5.75 -21.29
CA ILE A 96 9.29 -4.49 -21.82
C ILE A 96 7.77 -4.42 -21.58
N PHE A 97 7.32 -3.46 -20.77
CA PHE A 97 5.90 -3.25 -20.49
C PHE A 97 5.25 -2.25 -21.48
N SER A 98 4.26 -2.73 -22.24
CA SER A 98 3.40 -1.88 -23.07
C SER A 98 2.43 -1.04 -22.23
N ASN A 99 1.91 -1.61 -21.13
CA ASN A 99 1.02 -0.91 -20.21
C ASN A 99 1.77 0.21 -19.48
N LYS A 100 1.29 1.46 -19.66
CA LYS A 100 1.89 2.68 -19.10
C LYS A 100 2.11 2.61 -17.58
N LYS A 101 1.15 2.08 -16.84
CA LYS A 101 1.24 1.96 -15.37
C LYS A 101 2.46 1.17 -14.92
N TYR A 102 2.70 0.00 -15.51
CA TYR A 102 3.83 -0.84 -15.12
C TYR A 102 5.15 -0.27 -15.63
N ARG A 103 5.17 0.24 -16.86
CA ARG A 103 6.35 0.90 -17.40
C ARG A 103 6.80 2.06 -16.52
N ASP A 104 5.90 2.99 -16.20
CA ASP A 104 6.21 4.17 -15.41
C ASP A 104 6.64 3.79 -13.97
N TYR A 105 6.03 2.75 -13.39
CA TYR A 105 6.43 2.23 -12.08
C TYR A 105 7.85 1.65 -12.10
N PHE A 106 8.15 0.74 -13.03
CA PHE A 106 9.44 0.04 -13.03
C PHE A 106 10.61 0.91 -13.52
N LEU A 107 10.36 1.91 -14.36
CA LEU A 107 11.40 2.87 -14.78
C LEU A 107 11.99 3.69 -13.63
N GLN A 108 11.32 3.73 -12.47
CA GLN A 108 11.84 4.38 -11.27
C GLN A 108 12.80 3.50 -10.45
N LEU A 109 12.94 2.21 -10.81
CA LEU A 109 13.79 1.28 -10.08
C LEU A 109 15.15 1.15 -10.76
N ASP A 110 16.21 1.45 -10.02
CA ASP A 110 17.60 1.46 -10.54
C ASP A 110 18.05 0.14 -11.18
N TRP A 111 17.43 -0.98 -10.78
CA TRP A 111 17.77 -2.31 -11.29
C TRP A 111 17.00 -2.71 -12.55
N TYR A 112 16.00 -1.95 -13.00
CA TYR A 112 15.16 -2.29 -14.14
C TYR A 112 15.60 -1.60 -15.42
N GLN A 113 15.70 -2.38 -16.51
CA GLN A 113 15.93 -1.86 -17.85
C GLN A 113 15.00 -2.56 -18.84
N PRO A 114 14.22 -1.85 -19.69
CA PRO A 114 13.29 -2.49 -20.63
C PRO A 114 14.04 -3.01 -21.87
N ILE A 115 14.42 -4.31 -21.88
CA ILE A 115 15.26 -4.91 -22.94
C ILE A 115 14.55 -6.08 -23.67
N ASN A 116 13.82 -6.92 -22.93
CA ASN A 116 13.32 -8.19 -23.44
C ASN A 116 11.82 -8.13 -23.77
N ASN A 117 11.43 -8.50 -24.99
CA ASN A 117 10.02 -8.62 -25.39
C ASN A 117 9.35 -9.90 -24.86
N ASN A 118 10.14 -10.91 -24.49
CA ASN A 118 9.66 -12.16 -23.90
C ASN A 118 10.70 -12.70 -22.92
N VAL A 119 10.26 -13.11 -21.73
CA VAL A 119 11.12 -13.62 -20.65
C VAL A 119 10.64 -14.98 -20.13
N SER A 120 9.66 -15.62 -20.79
CA SER A 120 9.03 -16.86 -20.29
C SER A 120 10.02 -18.00 -20.05
N SER A 121 11.03 -18.13 -20.91
CA SER A 121 12.11 -19.12 -20.79
C SER A 121 13.14 -18.78 -19.70
N MET A 122 13.16 -17.53 -19.21
CA MET A 122 14.09 -17.07 -18.16
C MET A 122 13.53 -17.29 -16.75
N LEU A 123 12.22 -17.53 -16.63
CA LEU A 123 11.56 -17.72 -15.34
C LEU A 123 12.01 -19.03 -14.69
N THR A 124 12.56 -18.92 -13.47
CA THR A 124 12.93 -20.06 -12.64
C THR A 124 11.69 -20.74 -12.04
N ASN A 125 11.91 -21.88 -11.38
CA ASN A 125 10.83 -22.54 -10.63
C ASN A 125 10.32 -21.66 -9.47
N ILE A 126 11.20 -20.91 -8.81
CA ILE A 126 10.81 -19.96 -7.75
C ILE A 126 9.90 -18.88 -8.32
N ASP A 127 10.23 -18.33 -9.49
CA ASP A 127 9.42 -17.31 -10.15
C ASP A 127 8.03 -17.84 -10.51
N LYS A 128 7.98 -19.04 -11.09
CA LYS A 128 6.72 -19.68 -11.47
C LYS A 128 5.84 -19.96 -10.26
N GLU A 129 6.40 -20.45 -9.16
CA GLU A 129 5.66 -20.68 -7.92
C GLU A 129 5.17 -19.36 -7.30
N ASN A 130 6.00 -18.32 -7.26
CA ASN A 130 5.58 -17.00 -6.79
C ASN A 130 4.46 -16.40 -7.65
N ILE A 131 4.60 -16.44 -8.98
CA ILE A 131 3.57 -15.99 -9.92
C ILE A 131 2.28 -16.79 -9.68
N LYS A 132 2.37 -18.11 -9.50
CA LYS A 132 1.20 -18.96 -9.24
C LYS A 132 0.49 -18.56 -7.94
N LYS A 133 1.21 -18.39 -6.83
CA LYS A 133 0.63 -17.91 -5.56
C LYS A 133 -0.05 -16.56 -5.73
N ILE A 134 0.63 -15.61 -6.37
CA ILE A 134 0.08 -14.28 -6.59
C ILE A 134 -1.15 -14.32 -7.50
N VAL A 135 -1.14 -15.10 -8.59
CA VAL A 135 -2.31 -15.24 -9.48
C VAL A 135 -3.47 -15.93 -8.77
N GLN A 136 -3.21 -16.92 -7.91
CA GLN A 136 -4.24 -17.54 -7.07
C GLN A 136 -4.85 -16.50 -6.14
N LEU A 137 -4.03 -15.70 -5.47
CA LEU A 137 -4.51 -14.59 -4.67
C LEU A 137 -5.26 -13.59 -5.56
N GLU A 138 -4.75 -13.07 -6.66
CA GLU A 138 -5.47 -12.15 -7.55
C GLU A 138 -6.84 -12.69 -8.03
N LYS A 139 -7.00 -14.02 -8.13
CA LYS A 139 -8.30 -14.68 -8.38
C LYS A 139 -9.21 -14.69 -7.15
N ILE A 140 -8.67 -14.95 -5.95
CA ILE A 140 -9.40 -14.89 -4.66
C ILE A 140 -9.76 -13.44 -4.31
N TYR A 141 -8.84 -12.50 -4.55
CA TYR A 141 -8.98 -11.04 -4.50
C TYR A 141 -9.94 -10.48 -5.56
N LYS A 142 -10.54 -11.35 -6.37
CA LYS A 142 -11.70 -10.99 -7.14
C LYS A 142 -12.90 -10.92 -6.18
N GLN A 143 -12.96 -9.79 -5.47
CA GLN A 143 -14.12 -9.21 -4.78
C GLN A 143 -14.72 -10.11 -3.69
N LEU A 144 -14.60 -9.71 -2.41
CA LEU A 144 -15.54 -10.16 -1.38
C LEU A 144 -16.89 -9.49 -1.69
N GLU A 145 -17.57 -10.01 -2.71
CA GLU A 145 -18.87 -9.51 -3.15
C GLU A 145 -19.92 -9.99 -2.17
N PHE A 146 -20.42 -9.06 -1.37
CA PHE A 146 -21.65 -9.26 -0.62
C PHE A 146 -22.84 -8.98 -1.54
N LYS A 147 -23.81 -9.90 -1.58
CA LYS A 147 -25.04 -9.76 -2.37
C LYS A 147 -26.20 -9.62 -1.41
N SER A 148 -26.77 -8.42 -1.34
CA SER A 148 -28.00 -8.16 -0.62
C SER A 148 -29.19 -8.52 -1.49
N HIS A 149 -29.72 -9.72 -1.33
CA HIS A 149 -30.95 -10.10 -2.04
C HIS A 149 -32.17 -9.33 -1.51
N LYS A 150 -32.12 -8.84 -0.26
CA LYS A 150 -33.19 -8.04 0.34
C LYS A 150 -33.23 -6.61 -0.21
N LEU A 151 -32.06 -6.00 -0.39
CA LEU A 151 -31.92 -4.61 -0.85
C LEU A 151 -31.58 -4.51 -2.35
N GLY A 152 -31.46 -5.64 -3.05
CA GLY A 152 -31.35 -5.68 -4.51
C GLY A 152 -29.99 -5.27 -5.10
N PHE A 153 -28.94 -5.13 -4.29
CA PHE A 153 -27.61 -4.74 -4.76
C PHE A 153 -26.49 -5.67 -4.30
N SER A 154 -25.32 -5.49 -4.89
CA SER A 154 -24.07 -6.06 -4.42
C SER A 154 -23.07 -4.96 -4.11
N ILE A 155 -22.19 -5.23 -3.15
CA ILE A 155 -21.10 -4.36 -2.75
C ILE A 155 -19.84 -5.21 -2.56
N THR A 156 -18.67 -4.65 -2.89
CA THR A 156 -17.39 -5.36 -2.84
C THR A 156 -16.48 -4.79 -1.77
N PHE A 157 -15.98 -5.67 -0.90
CA PHE A 157 -14.96 -5.35 0.08
C PHE A 157 -13.56 -5.76 -0.41
N PRO A 158 -12.50 -5.02 -0.03
CA PRO A 158 -11.14 -5.41 -0.33
C PRO A 158 -10.72 -6.60 0.54
N MET A 159 -9.82 -7.44 0.04
CA MET A 159 -9.45 -8.69 0.72
C MET A 159 -8.73 -8.49 2.06
N ASN A 160 -8.03 -7.37 2.25
CA ASN A 160 -7.42 -7.03 3.55
C ASN A 160 -8.47 -6.83 4.66
N TRP A 161 -9.74 -6.67 4.30
CA TRP A 161 -10.85 -6.69 5.25
C TRP A 161 -11.34 -8.11 5.58
N LYS A 162 -10.88 -9.16 4.88
CA LYS A 162 -11.34 -10.54 5.11
C LYS A 162 -11.23 -10.91 6.60
N ASP A 163 -12.33 -11.41 7.16
CA ASP A 163 -12.48 -11.77 8.57
C ASP A 163 -12.38 -10.59 9.56
N ARG A 164 -12.32 -9.33 9.07
CA ARG A 164 -12.18 -8.09 9.85
C ARG A 164 -13.38 -7.15 9.76
N TYR A 165 -14.45 -7.59 9.11
CA TYR A 165 -15.74 -6.90 9.13
C TYR A 165 -16.88 -7.89 9.30
N GLU A 166 -18.03 -7.36 9.68
CA GLU A 166 -19.30 -8.06 9.74
C GLU A 166 -20.38 -7.23 9.06
N ILE A 167 -21.33 -7.90 8.41
CA ILE A 167 -22.51 -7.26 7.84
C ILE A 167 -23.72 -7.78 8.58
N VAL A 168 -24.49 -6.86 9.14
CA VAL A 168 -25.82 -7.15 9.69
C VAL A 168 -26.85 -6.60 8.73
N GLU A 169 -27.69 -7.48 8.17
CA GLU A 169 -28.66 -7.14 7.13
C GLU A 169 -30.10 -7.31 7.61
N TYR A 170 -30.87 -6.24 7.47
CA TYR A 170 -32.31 -6.17 7.73
C TYR A 170 -33.08 -5.98 6.42
N ASP A 171 -34.40 -5.88 6.49
CA ASP A 171 -35.24 -5.81 5.29
C ASP A 171 -35.16 -4.44 4.58
N THR A 172 -34.83 -3.38 5.33
CA THR A 172 -34.79 -2.01 4.81
C THR A 172 -33.43 -1.33 4.99
N TYR A 173 -32.47 -1.98 5.64
CA TYR A 173 -31.13 -1.42 5.83
C TYR A 173 -30.10 -2.51 6.10
N MET A 174 -28.82 -2.16 5.96
CA MET A 174 -27.71 -2.99 6.40
C MET A 174 -26.64 -2.12 7.07
N ILE A 175 -25.94 -2.69 8.04
CA ILE A 175 -24.84 -2.04 8.75
C ILE A 175 -23.57 -2.87 8.56
N VAL A 176 -22.46 -2.19 8.33
CA VAL A 176 -21.13 -2.80 8.23
C VAL A 176 -20.34 -2.43 9.48
N TYR A 177 -19.90 -3.44 10.23
CA TYR A 177 -19.14 -3.28 11.46
C TYR A 177 -17.70 -3.75 11.29
N PHE A 178 -16.80 -3.19 12.08
CA PHE A 178 -15.49 -3.72 12.34
C PHE A 178 -15.57 -4.99 13.17
N LYS A 179 -14.82 -6.01 12.76
CA LYS A 179 -14.71 -7.27 13.48
C LYS A 179 -13.30 -7.42 14.05
N PRO A 180 -13.12 -7.25 15.37
CA PRO A 180 -11.80 -7.37 15.99
C PRO A 180 -11.31 -8.82 15.96
N SER A 181 -9.99 -9.03 16.01
CA SER A 181 -9.41 -10.38 15.97
C SER A 181 -9.70 -11.20 17.25
N LYS A 182 -10.04 -10.51 18.34
CA LYS A 182 -10.43 -11.08 19.63
C LYS A 182 -11.64 -10.32 20.14
N SER A 183 -12.54 -11.02 20.83
CA SER A 183 -13.61 -10.36 21.59
C SER A 183 -12.98 -9.39 22.58
N PHE A 184 -13.34 -8.12 22.45
CA PHE A 184 -12.94 -7.07 23.37
C PHE A 184 -14.23 -6.49 23.94
N GLU A 185 -14.37 -6.53 25.27
CA GLU A 185 -15.45 -5.80 25.93
C GLU A 185 -15.16 -4.31 25.75
N SER A 186 -15.81 -3.71 24.77
CA SER A 186 -15.75 -2.26 24.59
C SER A 186 -16.71 -1.61 25.58
N GLU A 187 -16.24 -0.59 26.28
CA GLU A 187 -17.11 0.28 27.08
C GLU A 187 -18.02 1.15 26.19
N TYR A 188 -17.68 1.31 24.90
CA TYR A 188 -18.39 2.20 23.97
C TYR A 188 -18.18 1.81 22.50
N GLY A 189 -19.29 1.74 21.75
CA GLY A 189 -19.30 1.60 20.29
C GLY A 189 -18.99 0.20 19.76
N ASP A 190 -19.73 -0.20 18.72
CA ASP A 190 -19.66 -1.53 18.10
C ASP A 190 -18.74 -1.58 16.87
N GLY A 191 -17.99 -0.51 16.62
CA GLY A 191 -17.10 -0.38 15.47
C GLY A 191 -17.84 -0.20 14.14
N GLU A 192 -18.99 0.48 14.12
CA GLU A 192 -19.74 0.76 12.89
C GLU A 192 -18.88 1.53 11.88
N PHE A 193 -18.75 1.00 10.67
CA PHE A 193 -18.11 1.70 9.55
C PHE A 193 -19.12 2.58 8.80
N PHE A 194 -20.20 1.98 8.32
CA PHE A 194 -21.27 2.68 7.60
C PHE A 194 -22.54 1.84 7.56
N THR A 195 -23.64 2.53 7.28
CA THR A 195 -24.97 1.99 7.11
C THR A 195 -25.51 2.34 5.72
N ILE A 196 -26.22 1.41 5.08
CA ILE A 196 -26.99 1.64 3.85
C ILE A 196 -28.48 1.44 4.17
N ILE A 197 -29.31 2.44 3.88
CA ILE A 197 -30.72 2.49 4.29
C ILE A 197 -31.61 2.77 3.09
N ASP A 198 -32.69 2.01 2.90
CA ASP A 198 -33.76 2.37 1.97
C ASP A 198 -34.47 3.64 2.48
N THR A 199 -34.38 4.73 1.72
CA THR A 199 -34.93 6.04 2.09
C THR A 199 -36.46 6.06 2.22
N ALA A 200 -37.16 5.03 1.73
CA ALA A 200 -38.61 4.89 1.92
C ALA A 200 -39.00 4.39 3.33
N THR A 201 -38.05 3.99 4.18
CA THR A 201 -38.31 3.53 5.55
C THR A 201 -38.70 4.69 6.49
N SER A 202 -39.54 4.40 7.49
CA SER A 202 -40.00 5.39 8.48
C SER A 202 -38.92 5.88 9.45
N PHE A 203 -37.78 5.19 9.52
CA PHE A 203 -36.65 5.52 10.40
C PHE A 203 -35.59 6.41 9.73
N PHE A 204 -35.79 6.81 8.47
CA PHE A 204 -34.80 7.58 7.74
C PHE A 204 -34.87 9.07 8.07
N ASP A 205 -33.84 9.57 8.73
CA ASP A 205 -33.50 10.99 8.83
C ASP A 205 -32.00 11.15 8.51
N SER A 206 -31.68 11.82 7.40
CA SER A 206 -30.29 12.02 6.98
C SER A 206 -29.46 12.77 8.01
N ASN A 207 -30.09 13.60 8.86
CA ASN A 207 -29.39 14.33 9.91
C ASN A 207 -28.87 13.41 11.02
N MET A 208 -29.23 12.12 11.04
CA MET A 208 -28.71 11.15 12.01
C MET A 208 -27.33 10.59 11.63
N PHE A 209 -26.82 10.90 10.44
CA PHE A 209 -25.61 10.25 9.90
C PHE A 209 -24.60 11.26 9.36
N ASP A 210 -23.33 10.90 9.47
CA ASP A 210 -22.23 11.61 8.81
C ASP A 210 -21.95 11.05 7.42
N THR A 211 -21.23 11.83 6.62
CA THR A 211 -20.82 11.43 5.27
C THR A 211 -19.57 10.56 5.32
N VAL A 212 -19.61 9.38 4.70
CA VAL A 212 -18.51 8.40 4.68
C VAL A 212 -17.77 8.32 3.33
N GLY A 213 -18.14 9.17 2.37
CA GLY A 213 -17.51 9.27 1.06
C GLY A 213 -18.24 10.25 0.14
N ASP A 214 -17.84 10.33 -1.13
CA ASP A 214 -18.41 11.29 -2.08
C ASP A 214 -19.85 10.96 -2.52
N ILE A 215 -20.32 9.75 -2.19
CA ILE A 215 -21.64 9.23 -2.56
C ILE A 215 -22.40 8.90 -1.28
N ASN A 216 -23.49 9.61 -1.04
CA ASN A 216 -24.41 9.37 0.07
C ASN A 216 -25.78 8.89 -0.41
N LEU A 217 -26.05 8.90 -1.72
CA LEU A 217 -27.32 8.46 -2.31
C LEU A 217 -27.05 7.66 -3.57
N PHE A 218 -27.76 6.55 -3.73
CA PHE A 218 -27.80 5.79 -4.98
C PHE A 218 -29.19 5.17 -5.19
N GLN A 219 -29.45 4.69 -6.41
CA GLN A 219 -30.73 4.09 -6.77
C GLN A 219 -30.52 2.72 -7.39
N VAL A 220 -31.38 1.78 -7.01
CA VAL A 220 -31.46 0.43 -7.59
C VAL A 220 -32.93 0.16 -7.89
N ASP A 221 -33.24 -0.08 -9.14
CA ASP A 221 -34.61 -0.16 -9.65
C ASP A 221 -35.46 1.04 -9.20
N LYS A 222 -36.49 0.79 -8.38
CA LYS A 222 -37.40 1.80 -7.80
C LYS A 222 -37.00 2.27 -6.40
N HIS A 223 -35.99 1.66 -5.80
CA HIS A 223 -35.55 1.94 -4.42
C HIS A 223 -34.39 2.92 -4.41
N LYS A 224 -34.49 3.93 -3.55
CA LYS A 224 -33.42 4.91 -3.31
C LYS A 224 -32.80 4.61 -1.97
N TYR A 225 -31.48 4.51 -1.96
CA TYR A 225 -30.70 4.18 -0.77
C TYR A 225 -29.84 5.36 -0.36
N TYR A 226 -29.78 5.60 0.96
CA TYR A 226 -28.84 6.51 1.58
C TYR A 226 -27.67 5.73 2.19
N ILE A 227 -26.48 6.32 2.14
CA ILE A 227 -25.27 5.79 2.77
C ILE A 227 -24.78 6.81 3.78
N GLY A 228 -24.64 6.38 5.02
CA GLY A 228 -24.22 7.23 6.13
C GLY A 228 -23.28 6.51 7.07
N GLY A 229 -22.54 7.27 7.87
CA GLY A 229 -21.72 6.78 8.96
C GLY A 229 -22.19 7.28 10.32
N PRO A 230 -21.56 6.77 11.39
CA PRO A 230 -21.79 7.25 12.74
C PRO A 230 -21.32 8.71 12.87
N LYS A 231 -22.03 9.52 13.67
CA LYS A 231 -21.66 10.93 13.96
C LYS A 231 -20.44 11.07 14.86
N ASP A 232 -20.27 10.09 15.72
CA ASP A 232 -19.18 10.03 16.67
C ASP A 232 -18.28 8.85 16.31
N LEU A 233 -17.10 8.81 16.94
CA LEU A 233 -16.18 7.71 16.78
C LEU A 233 -16.84 6.40 17.27
N SER A 234 -17.09 5.46 16.36
CA SER A 234 -17.82 4.23 16.65
C SER A 234 -16.99 3.13 17.30
N LEU A 235 -15.70 3.34 17.52
CA LEU A 235 -14.81 2.42 18.21
C LEU A 235 -13.96 3.17 19.24
N SER A 236 -13.89 2.67 20.48
CA SER A 236 -13.07 3.27 21.53
C SER A 236 -11.59 3.42 21.12
N GLU A 237 -10.98 4.58 21.40
CA GLU A 237 -9.56 4.85 21.14
C GLU A 237 -8.63 3.90 21.91
N ASN A 238 -9.11 3.36 23.03
CA ASN A 238 -8.37 2.40 23.86
C ASN A 238 -8.43 0.98 23.30
N HIS A 239 -9.21 0.73 22.24
CA HIS A 239 -9.29 -0.58 21.61
C HIS A 239 -7.90 -0.95 21.03
N PRO A 240 -7.36 -2.17 21.28
CA PRO A 240 -6.02 -2.56 20.86
C PRO A 240 -5.82 -2.51 19.34
N GLU A 241 -6.91 -2.60 18.59
CA GLU A 241 -6.92 -2.55 17.11
C GLU A 241 -7.48 -1.23 16.56
N PHE A 242 -7.59 -0.18 17.39
CA PHE A 242 -8.16 1.11 16.98
C PHE A 242 -7.45 1.72 15.75
N LYS A 243 -6.11 1.68 15.72
CA LYS A 243 -5.34 2.17 14.56
C LYS A 243 -5.66 1.40 13.28
N LEU A 244 -5.93 0.10 13.38
CA LEU A 244 -6.32 -0.69 12.23
C LEU A 244 -7.73 -0.33 11.77
N PHE A 245 -8.67 -0.15 12.71
CA PHE A 245 -10.01 0.36 12.39
C PHE A 245 -9.93 1.67 11.60
N LEU A 246 -9.14 2.64 12.06
CA LEU A 246 -8.93 3.91 11.34
C LEU A 246 -8.36 3.70 9.93
N ASN A 247 -7.36 2.83 9.79
CA ASN A 247 -6.77 2.51 8.48
C ASN A 247 -7.79 1.85 7.54
N MET A 248 -8.62 0.95 8.05
CA MET A 248 -9.69 0.32 7.27
C MET A 248 -10.70 1.37 6.82
N SER A 249 -11.12 2.30 7.69
CA SER A 249 -12.08 3.36 7.35
C SER A 249 -11.67 4.21 6.14
N LEU A 250 -10.37 4.32 5.85
CA LEU A 250 -9.86 5.01 4.65
C LEU A 250 -10.28 4.33 3.33
N ASP A 251 -10.61 3.03 3.35
CA ASP A 251 -11.06 2.28 2.18
C ASP A 251 -12.55 2.52 1.85
N ILE A 252 -13.36 3.00 2.81
CA ILE A 252 -14.83 3.09 2.70
C ILE A 252 -15.30 3.86 1.45
N PRO A 253 -14.74 5.04 1.10
CA PRO A 253 -15.16 5.77 -0.11
C PRO A 253 -15.00 4.95 -1.40
N ASN A 254 -14.01 4.06 -1.46
CA ASN A 254 -13.78 3.19 -2.60
C ASN A 254 -14.69 1.96 -2.59
N ILE A 255 -14.99 1.41 -1.40
CA ILE A 255 -15.95 0.30 -1.22
C ILE A 255 -17.34 0.71 -1.71
N ILE A 256 -17.82 1.88 -1.29
CA ILE A 256 -19.14 2.40 -1.67
C ILE A 256 -19.28 2.54 -3.19
N LYS A 257 -18.22 2.96 -3.89
CA LYS A 257 -18.19 3.09 -5.36
C LYS A 257 -18.34 1.76 -6.09
N THR A 258 -18.22 0.62 -5.40
CA THR A 258 -18.39 -0.71 -5.99
C THR A 258 -19.85 -1.19 -6.01
N ILE A 259 -20.76 -0.45 -5.37
CA ILE A 259 -22.18 -0.82 -5.31
C ILE A 259 -22.75 -0.89 -6.72
N LYS A 260 -23.46 -1.96 -7.01
CA LYS A 260 -24.15 -2.19 -8.29
C LYS A 260 -25.42 -3.01 -8.09
N PRO A 261 -26.47 -2.81 -8.90
CA PRO A 261 -27.65 -3.66 -8.90
C PRO A 261 -27.29 -5.14 -9.02
N LEU A 262 -28.03 -6.02 -8.34
CA LEU A 262 -27.97 -7.44 -8.60
C LEU A 262 -28.49 -7.71 -10.03
N LYS A 263 -27.75 -8.53 -10.76
CA LYS A 263 -28.17 -9.01 -12.09
C LYS A 263 -29.04 -10.25 -11.96
#